data_AF-A0A2V9IR71-F1
#
_entry.id   AF-A0A2V9IR71-F1
#
_cell.length_a   1.000
_cell.length_b   1.000
_cell.length_c   1.000
_cell.angle_alpha   90.00
_cell.angle_beta   90.00
_cell.angle_gamma   90.00
#
_symmetry.space_group_name_H-M   'P 1'
#
loop_
_entity.id
_entity.type
_entity.pdbx_description
1 polymer ?
#
loop_
_entity_poly.entity_id
_entity_poly.type
_entity_poly.pdbx_seq_one_letter_code
_entity_poly.pdbx_strand_id
1 'polypeptide(L)'
;MRFIQFLEEVASKGEAVNLVFEERLFNLVGILDKITEPLVAANIPHEVIGGLAVLIHVEEADPAHSVLTRDVDLLIRRSDLEKVIVVAESQGFRFRRAAGFDMLLHSGKAANAVHLLFTGEKVKPSQVIPNPELSPERKRIQGREVAVIPVADLLRDHIRNRARVAGTFACETSARKGNRVTIPEAAA
;
A
#
# COMPACT_ATOMS: atom_id res chain seq x y z
N MET A 1 -0.03 -10.14 -15.84
CA MET A 1 0.57 -9.57 -17.07
C MET A 1 1.66 -8.58 -16.66
N ARG A 2 2.80 -8.49 -17.38
CA ARG A 2 3.85 -7.49 -17.09
C ARG A 2 3.51 -6.16 -17.78
N PHE A 3 3.98 -5.03 -17.22
CA PHE A 3 3.70 -3.68 -17.77
C PHE A 3 4.07 -3.54 -19.26
N ILE A 4 5.21 -4.10 -19.70
CA ILE A 4 5.60 -4.06 -21.12
C ILE A 4 4.59 -4.79 -22.02
N GLN A 5 4.06 -5.93 -21.58
CA GLN A 5 3.06 -6.67 -22.36
C GLN A 5 1.73 -5.91 -22.45
N PHE A 6 1.36 -5.19 -21.40
CA PHE A 6 0.22 -4.27 -21.42
C PHE A 6 0.41 -3.16 -22.45
N LEU A 7 1.59 -2.54 -22.50
CA LEU A 7 1.88 -1.49 -23.48
C LEU A 7 1.84 -2.01 -24.92
N GLU A 8 2.34 -3.21 -25.17
CA GLU A 8 2.27 -3.88 -26.48
C GLU A 8 0.81 -4.10 -26.90
N GLU A 9 -0.04 -4.56 -25.98
CA GLU A 9 -1.47 -4.79 -26.23
C GLU A 9 -2.20 -3.48 -26.55
N VAL A 10 -2.02 -2.45 -25.73
CA VAL A 10 -2.62 -1.13 -25.93
C VAL A 10 -2.18 -0.51 -27.27
N ALA A 11 -0.88 -0.57 -27.57
CA ALA A 11 -0.33 -0.05 -28.81
C ALA A 11 -0.91 -0.79 -30.03
N SER A 12 -1.12 -2.11 -29.93
CA SER A 12 -1.75 -2.90 -30.99
C SER A 12 -3.22 -2.51 -31.26
N LYS A 13 -3.91 -1.97 -30.25
CA LYS A 13 -5.29 -1.47 -30.35
C LYS A 13 -5.39 0.00 -30.76
N GLY A 14 -4.27 0.72 -30.79
CA GLY A 14 -4.23 2.15 -31.12
C GLY A 14 -4.86 3.04 -30.05
N GLU A 15 -4.95 2.56 -28.81
CA GLU A 15 -5.57 3.28 -27.70
C GLU A 15 -4.57 4.22 -27.02
N ALA A 16 -5.06 5.37 -26.54
CA ALA A 16 -4.27 6.29 -25.74
C ALA A 16 -4.39 5.90 -24.26
N VAL A 17 -3.25 5.83 -23.55
CA VAL A 17 -3.23 5.52 -22.11
C VAL A 17 -2.40 6.52 -21.33
N ASN A 18 -2.77 6.70 -20.07
CA ASN A 18 -1.97 7.48 -19.14
C ASN A 18 -0.84 6.61 -18.55
N LEU A 19 0.32 6.63 -19.20
CA LEU A 19 1.48 5.81 -18.82
C LEU A 19 1.89 5.96 -17.35
N VAL A 20 1.80 7.18 -16.80
CA VAL A 20 2.20 7.45 -15.40
C VAL A 20 1.21 6.84 -14.42
N PHE A 21 -0.08 6.88 -14.74
CA PHE A 21 -1.11 6.24 -13.93
C PHE A 21 -0.92 4.71 -13.96
N GLU A 22 -0.80 4.15 -15.16
CA GLU A 22 -0.67 2.71 -15.35
C GLU A 22 0.58 2.16 -14.68
N GLU A 23 1.76 2.75 -14.92
CA GLU A 23 3.01 2.30 -14.30
C GLU A 23 2.89 2.27 -12.75
N ARG A 24 2.26 3.29 -12.16
CA ARG A 24 2.03 3.35 -10.72
C ARG A 24 1.06 2.28 -10.24
N LEU A 25 -0.04 2.06 -10.97
CA LEU A 25 -1.00 1.03 -10.65
C LEU A 25 -0.37 -0.36 -10.74
N PHE A 26 0.40 -0.65 -11.79
CA PHE A 26 1.17 -1.90 -11.93
C PHE A 26 2.14 -2.11 -10.77
N ASN A 27 2.87 -1.08 -10.36
CA ASN A 27 3.77 -1.16 -9.21
C ASN A 27 3.01 -1.43 -7.90
N LEU A 28 1.86 -0.78 -7.70
CA LEU A 28 1.05 -0.94 -6.49
C LEU A 28 0.40 -2.32 -6.42
N VAL A 29 -0.18 -2.80 -7.52
CA VAL A 29 -0.73 -4.16 -7.64
C VAL A 29 0.38 -5.20 -7.48
N GLY A 30 1.59 -4.96 -8.00
CA GLY A 30 2.73 -5.84 -7.79
C GLY A 30 3.13 -5.99 -6.33
N ILE A 31 3.07 -4.90 -5.55
CA ILE A 31 3.31 -4.95 -4.09
C ILE A 31 2.16 -5.67 -3.37
N LEU A 32 0.91 -5.41 -3.78
CA LEU A 32 -0.27 -6.08 -3.25
C LEU A 32 -0.19 -7.60 -3.46
N ASP A 33 0.09 -8.07 -4.67
CA ASP A 33 0.23 -9.50 -4.99
C ASP A 33 1.33 -10.13 -4.10
N LYS A 34 2.47 -9.44 -3.98
CA LYS A 34 3.63 -9.94 -3.23
C LYS A 34 3.36 -10.14 -1.74
N ILE A 35 2.42 -9.40 -1.16
CA ILE A 35 1.99 -9.61 0.23
C ILE A 35 0.76 -10.53 0.33
N THR A 36 -0.22 -10.40 -0.55
CA THR A 36 -1.50 -11.11 -0.43
C THR A 36 -1.43 -12.56 -0.89
N GLU A 37 -0.73 -12.89 -1.99
CA GLU A 37 -0.61 -14.27 -2.47
C GLU A 37 -0.04 -15.20 -1.37
N PRO A 38 1.03 -14.84 -0.64
CA PRO A 38 1.56 -15.68 0.43
C PRO A 38 0.67 -15.75 1.67
N LEU A 39 -0.07 -14.68 1.99
CA LEU A 39 -1.05 -14.70 3.08
C LEU A 39 -2.23 -15.63 2.76
N VAL A 40 -2.71 -15.62 1.51
CA VAL A 40 -3.72 -16.57 1.02
C VAL A 40 -3.19 -18.00 1.13
N ALA A 41 -1.96 -18.27 0.65
CA ALA A 41 -1.36 -19.60 0.72
C ALA A 41 -1.18 -20.10 2.17
N ALA A 42 -0.93 -19.19 3.12
CA ALA A 42 -0.83 -19.49 4.55
C ALA A 42 -2.18 -19.55 5.28
N ASN A 43 -3.31 -19.39 4.57
CA ASN A 43 -4.65 -19.29 5.15
C ASN A 43 -4.78 -18.21 6.22
N ILE A 44 -4.14 -17.06 6.02
CA ILE A 44 -4.22 -15.90 6.92
C ILE A 44 -5.31 -14.96 6.40
N PRO A 45 -6.43 -14.80 7.12
CA PRO A 45 -7.51 -13.93 6.68
C PRO A 45 -7.10 -12.46 6.68
N HIS A 46 -7.37 -11.79 5.57
CA HIS A 46 -7.06 -10.38 5.35
C HIS A 46 -7.99 -9.81 4.27
N GLU A 47 -8.14 -8.50 4.25
CA GLU A 47 -8.81 -7.79 3.16
C GLU A 47 -8.14 -6.46 2.87
N VAL A 48 -8.13 -6.08 1.59
CA VAL A 48 -7.64 -4.78 1.12
C VAL A 48 -8.64 -3.73 1.52
N ILE A 49 -8.17 -2.65 2.15
CA ILE A 49 -8.97 -1.49 2.57
C ILE A 49 -8.39 -0.20 1.97
N GLY A 50 -8.89 0.95 2.43
CA GLY A 50 -8.30 2.25 2.11
C GLY A 50 -8.50 2.68 0.64
N GLY A 51 -7.56 3.46 0.13
CA GLY A 51 -7.68 4.05 -1.22
C GLY A 51 -7.62 3.03 -2.35
N LEU A 52 -6.89 1.93 -2.16
CA LEU A 52 -6.80 0.86 -3.16
C LEU A 52 -8.10 0.07 -3.25
N ALA A 53 -8.77 -0.18 -2.13
CA ALA A 53 -10.09 -0.79 -2.13
C ALA A 53 -11.10 0.08 -2.89
N VAL A 54 -11.11 1.40 -2.65
CA VAL A 54 -11.95 2.34 -3.40
C VAL A 54 -11.67 2.25 -4.90
N LEU A 55 -10.41 2.26 -5.32
CA LEU A 55 -10.04 2.09 -6.72
C LEU A 55 -10.61 0.78 -7.29
N ILE A 56 -10.43 -0.35 -6.61
CA ILE A 56 -10.92 -1.66 -7.09
C ILE A 56 -12.45 -1.66 -7.25
N HIS A 57 -13.18 -1.08 -6.28
CA HIS A 57 -14.64 -0.94 -6.37
C HIS A 57 -15.09 -0.05 -7.53
N VAL A 58 -14.39 1.07 -7.76
CA VAL A 58 -14.74 1.99 -8.84
C VAL A 58 -14.36 1.40 -10.21
N GLU A 59 -13.21 0.76 -10.36
CA GLU A 59 -12.80 0.08 -11.60
C GLU A 59 -13.81 -0.98 -12.03
N GLU A 60 -14.39 -1.73 -11.09
CA GLU A 60 -15.42 -2.74 -11.39
C GLU A 60 -16.74 -2.09 -11.84
N ALA A 61 -17.10 -0.93 -11.27
CA ALA A 61 -18.36 -0.24 -11.57
C ALA A 61 -18.29 0.65 -12.82
N ASP A 62 -17.22 1.42 -12.96
CA ASP A 62 -16.94 2.32 -14.08
C ASP A 62 -15.41 2.58 -14.22
N PRO A 63 -14.74 1.88 -15.14
CA PRO A 63 -13.32 2.06 -15.42
C PRO A 63 -12.92 3.48 -15.89
N ALA A 64 -13.88 4.33 -16.30
CA ALA A 64 -13.56 5.68 -16.73
C ALA A 64 -13.21 6.63 -15.58
N HIS A 65 -13.42 6.20 -14.32
CA HIS A 65 -13.34 7.05 -13.14
C HIS A 65 -12.33 6.54 -12.08
N SER A 66 -11.08 6.33 -12.48
CA SER A 66 -10.05 5.82 -11.56
C SER A 66 -9.43 6.93 -10.71
N VAL A 67 -9.31 6.70 -9.40
CA VAL A 67 -8.55 7.58 -8.48
C VAL A 67 -7.21 6.94 -8.12
N LEU A 68 -6.12 7.68 -8.26
CA LEU A 68 -4.80 7.17 -7.91
C LEU A 68 -4.60 7.16 -6.39
N THR A 69 -4.41 5.98 -5.82
CA THR A 69 -3.87 5.79 -4.46
C THR A 69 -2.37 5.47 -4.52
N ARG A 70 -1.65 5.70 -3.42
CA ARG A 70 -0.20 5.42 -3.31
C ARG A 70 0.12 4.30 -2.33
N ASP A 71 -0.84 3.89 -1.53
CA ASP A 71 -0.62 3.04 -0.37
C ASP A 71 -1.46 1.76 -0.48
N VAL A 72 -0.90 0.67 0.03
CA VAL A 72 -1.61 -0.58 0.24
C VAL A 72 -1.99 -0.63 1.71
N ASP A 73 -3.28 -0.68 2.01
CA ASP A 73 -3.80 -0.82 3.37
C ASP A 73 -4.48 -2.19 3.48
N LEU A 74 -4.13 -2.97 4.50
CA LEU A 74 -4.74 -4.27 4.79
C LEU A 74 -5.40 -4.26 6.16
N LEU A 75 -6.60 -4.82 6.24
CA LEU A 75 -7.26 -5.18 7.50
C LEU A 75 -6.96 -6.65 7.82
N ILE A 76 -6.49 -6.89 9.04
CA ILE A 76 -6.17 -8.23 9.57
C ILE A 76 -6.70 -8.38 11.00
N ARG A 77 -6.68 -9.60 11.54
CA ARG A 77 -6.88 -9.80 12.98
C ARG A 77 -5.60 -9.52 13.73
N ARG A 78 -5.69 -8.89 14.91
CA ARG A 78 -4.54 -8.66 15.80
C ARG A 78 -3.81 -9.96 16.17
N SER A 79 -4.57 -11.03 16.38
CA SER A 79 -4.04 -12.37 16.69
C SER A 79 -3.20 -12.99 15.57
N ASP A 80 -3.35 -12.51 14.33
CA ASP A 80 -2.62 -13.04 13.17
C ASP A 80 -1.38 -12.20 12.82
N LEU A 81 -1.12 -11.10 13.54
CA LEU A 81 -0.01 -10.17 13.25
C LEU A 81 1.35 -10.89 13.19
N GLU A 82 1.65 -11.77 14.15
CA GLU A 82 2.93 -12.49 14.17
C GLU A 82 3.09 -13.39 12.93
N LYS A 83 2.01 -14.08 12.52
CA LYS A 83 2.02 -14.91 11.31
C LYS A 83 2.20 -14.06 10.05
N VAL A 84 1.52 -12.91 9.99
CA VAL A 84 1.66 -11.94 8.89
C VAL A 84 3.11 -11.47 8.78
N ILE A 85 3.76 -11.13 9.90
CA ILE A 85 5.16 -10.70 9.91
C ILE A 85 6.07 -11.79 9.34
N VAL A 86 5.95 -13.02 9.83
CA VAL A 86 6.76 -14.16 9.36
C VAL A 86 6.61 -14.38 7.85
N VAL A 87 5.38 -14.38 7.35
CA VAL A 87 5.10 -14.56 5.92
C VAL A 87 5.61 -13.37 5.09
N ALA A 88 5.43 -12.14 5.58
CA ALA A 88 5.89 -10.95 4.88
C ALA A 88 7.43 -10.89 4.81
N GLU A 89 8.13 -11.28 5.88
CA GLU A 89 9.60 -11.32 5.92
C GLU A 89 10.18 -12.31 4.91
N SER A 90 9.52 -13.47 4.70
CA SER A 90 9.93 -14.42 3.65
C SER A 90 9.83 -13.84 2.23
N GLN A 91 9.04 -12.78 2.05
CA GLN A 91 8.89 -12.06 0.78
C GLN A 91 9.77 -10.81 0.70
N GLY A 92 10.63 -10.59 1.69
CA GLY A 92 11.54 -9.45 1.75
C GLY A 92 10.88 -8.15 2.21
N PHE A 93 9.76 -8.22 2.92
CA PHE A 93 9.27 -7.09 3.71
C PHE A 93 9.99 -7.04 5.06
N ARG A 94 10.04 -5.86 5.67
CA ARG A 94 10.42 -5.69 7.07
C ARG A 94 9.31 -5.05 7.85
N PHE A 95 8.93 -5.65 8.97
CA PHE A 95 7.97 -5.07 9.88
C PHE A 95 8.56 -3.85 10.60
N ARG A 96 7.76 -2.79 10.72
CA ARG A 96 8.09 -1.60 11.50
C ARG A 96 6.84 -1.10 12.20
N ARG A 97 6.99 -0.74 13.47
CA ARG A 97 6.02 0.06 14.22
C ARG A 97 6.54 1.49 14.31
N ALA A 98 5.79 2.46 13.80
CA ALA A 98 6.18 3.87 13.82
C ALA A 98 4.95 4.79 13.88
N ALA A 99 5.02 5.85 14.68
CA ALA A 99 3.94 6.84 14.84
C ALA A 99 2.56 6.24 15.18
N GLY A 100 2.53 5.13 15.91
CA GLY A 100 1.29 4.42 16.26
C GLY A 100 0.73 3.51 15.16
N PHE A 101 1.45 3.33 14.05
CA PHE A 101 1.05 2.46 12.94
C PHE A 101 1.96 1.24 12.83
N ASP A 102 1.34 0.11 12.46
CA ASP A 102 2.01 -1.12 12.07
C ASP A 102 2.14 -1.14 10.54
N MET A 103 3.35 -1.35 10.02
CA MET A 103 3.61 -1.33 8.58
C MET A 103 4.67 -2.33 8.14
N LEU A 104 4.54 -2.82 6.91
CA LEU A 104 5.51 -3.68 6.24
C LEU A 104 6.22 -2.88 5.14
N LEU A 105 7.54 -2.75 5.25
CA LEU A 105 8.35 -1.98 4.30
C LEU A 105 8.97 -2.92 3.27
N HIS A 106 8.70 -2.69 1.99
CA HIS A 106 9.42 -3.36 0.91
C HIS A 106 10.66 -2.56 0.52
N SER A 107 11.83 -3.20 0.43
CA SER A 107 13.12 -2.56 0.06
C SER A 107 13.61 -1.44 1.00
N GLY A 108 13.05 -1.31 2.21
CA GLY A 108 13.47 -0.33 3.22
C GLY A 108 13.07 1.12 2.96
N LYS A 109 12.35 1.39 1.86
CA LYS A 109 11.76 2.71 1.57
C LYS A 109 10.36 2.79 2.18
N ALA A 110 9.97 3.99 2.63
CA ALA A 110 8.62 4.26 3.11
C ALA A 110 7.60 4.37 1.97
N ALA A 111 8.06 4.67 0.76
CA ALA A 111 7.23 4.57 -0.44
C ALA A 111 6.87 3.09 -0.66
N ASN A 112 5.58 2.82 -0.85
CA ASN A 112 4.99 1.48 -0.99
C ASN A 112 5.01 0.63 0.29
N ALA A 113 4.97 1.27 1.47
CA ALA A 113 4.70 0.55 2.70
C ALA A 113 3.29 -0.05 2.65
N VAL A 114 3.14 -1.28 3.14
CA VAL A 114 1.82 -1.88 3.40
C VAL A 114 1.44 -1.54 4.82
N HIS A 115 0.34 -0.81 5.01
CA HIS A 115 -0.19 -0.49 6.33
C HIS A 115 -1.07 -1.62 6.84
N LEU A 116 -0.93 -1.96 8.12
CA LEU A 116 -1.73 -2.99 8.78
C LEU A 116 -2.70 -2.31 9.75
N LEU A 117 -3.99 -2.53 9.53
CA LEU A 117 -5.07 -2.16 10.41
C LEU A 117 -5.69 -3.43 11.02
N PHE A 118 -6.34 -3.27 12.17
CA PHE A 118 -6.81 -4.40 12.97
C PHE A 118 -8.33 -4.36 13.15
N THR A 119 -8.98 -5.50 12.98
CA THR A 119 -10.43 -5.69 13.24
C THR A 119 -10.78 -5.34 14.68
N GLY A 120 -11.92 -4.70 14.90
CA GLY A 120 -12.39 -4.37 16.25
C GLY A 120 -11.56 -3.29 16.96
N GLU A 121 -10.54 -2.73 16.31
CA GLU A 121 -9.67 -1.70 16.88
C GLU A 121 -9.89 -0.34 16.25
N LYS A 122 -9.57 0.71 17.01
CA LYS A 122 -9.61 2.09 16.52
C LYS A 122 -8.22 2.50 16.07
N VAL A 123 -8.13 3.13 14.91
CA VAL A 123 -6.89 3.72 14.39
C VAL A 123 -6.51 4.97 15.19
N LYS A 124 -7.52 5.73 15.68
CA LYS A 124 -7.33 6.94 16.48
C LYS A 124 -8.19 6.89 17.75
N PRO A 125 -7.72 7.44 18.88
CA PRO A 125 -8.53 7.54 20.10
C PRO A 125 -9.87 8.28 19.88
N SER A 126 -9.89 9.25 18.96
CA SER A 126 -11.10 10.03 18.59
C SER A 126 -12.05 9.30 17.65
N GLN A 127 -11.68 8.12 17.12
CA GLN A 127 -12.54 7.36 16.22
C GLN A 127 -13.75 6.83 17.00
N VAL A 128 -14.96 7.05 16.48
CA VAL A 128 -16.20 6.68 17.19
C VAL A 128 -16.42 5.17 17.16
N ILE A 129 -16.28 4.55 16.00
CA ILE A 129 -16.53 3.11 15.77
C ILE A 129 -15.20 2.43 15.42
N PRO A 130 -14.88 1.27 16.02
CA PRO A 130 -13.71 0.49 15.60
C PRO A 130 -13.81 0.02 14.15
N ASN A 131 -12.70 -0.45 13.59
CA ASN A 131 -12.69 -1.08 12.27
C ASN A 131 -13.60 -2.31 12.27
N PRO A 132 -14.26 -2.61 11.14
CA PRO A 132 -15.20 -3.72 11.02
C PRO A 132 -14.51 -5.09 11.19
N GLU A 133 -15.33 -6.13 11.31
CA GLU A 133 -14.86 -7.51 11.19
C GLU A 133 -14.60 -7.86 9.72
N LEU A 134 -13.69 -8.81 9.48
CA LEU A 134 -13.38 -9.27 8.12
C LEU A 134 -14.62 -9.86 7.44
N SER A 135 -14.95 -9.34 6.26
CA SER A 135 -16.06 -9.84 5.44
C SER A 135 -15.79 -9.59 3.95
N PRO A 136 -14.67 -10.10 3.40
CA PRO A 136 -14.17 -9.69 2.10
C PRO A 136 -15.09 -10.11 0.95
N GLU A 137 -15.24 -9.20 -0.01
CA GLU A 137 -15.71 -9.48 -1.37
C GLU A 137 -14.52 -9.87 -2.24
N ARG A 138 -14.69 -10.90 -3.08
CA ARG A 138 -13.67 -11.27 -4.08
C ARG A 138 -13.87 -10.43 -5.34
N LYS A 139 -12.86 -9.64 -5.68
CA LYS A 139 -12.87 -8.77 -6.86
C LYS A 139 -11.65 -8.99 -7.72
N ARG A 140 -11.62 -8.33 -8.88
CA ARG A 140 -10.50 -8.41 -9.82
C ARG A 140 -9.91 -7.04 -10.09
N ILE A 141 -8.59 -6.95 -10.08
CA ILE A 141 -7.85 -5.78 -10.58
C ILE A 141 -6.64 -6.25 -11.39
N GLN A 142 -6.46 -5.70 -12.60
CA GLN A 142 -5.36 -6.08 -13.51
C GLN A 142 -5.24 -7.61 -13.72
N GLY A 143 -6.39 -8.30 -13.77
CA GLY A 143 -6.47 -9.76 -13.93
C GLY A 143 -6.31 -10.60 -12.64
N ARG A 144 -5.94 -9.98 -11.50
CA ARG A 144 -5.68 -10.65 -10.21
C ARG A 144 -6.92 -10.68 -9.34
N GLU A 145 -7.18 -11.80 -8.68
CA GLU A 145 -8.25 -11.90 -7.67
C GLU A 145 -7.73 -11.36 -6.34
N VAL A 146 -8.53 -10.50 -5.70
CA VAL A 146 -8.18 -9.81 -4.45
C VAL A 146 -9.37 -9.83 -3.49
N ALA A 147 -9.11 -10.05 -2.20
CA ALA A 147 -10.08 -9.94 -1.13
C ALA A 147 -10.18 -8.48 -0.69
N VAL A 148 -11.35 -7.84 -0.87
CA VAL A 148 -11.55 -6.40 -0.65
C VAL A 148 -12.70 -6.20 0.31
N ILE A 149 -12.58 -5.26 1.24
CA ILE A 149 -13.67 -4.87 2.14
C ILE A 149 -14.93 -4.43 1.36
N PRO A 150 -16.15 -4.75 1.81
CA PRO A 150 -17.38 -4.27 1.18
C PRO A 150 -17.49 -2.74 1.14
N VAL A 151 -18.14 -2.16 0.12
CA VAL A 151 -18.35 -0.70 0.01
C VAL A 151 -19.02 -0.12 1.26
N ALA A 152 -20.01 -0.84 1.80
CA ALA A 152 -20.75 -0.41 2.98
C ALA A 152 -19.83 -0.20 4.20
N ASP A 153 -18.81 -1.04 4.33
CA ASP A 153 -17.83 -0.98 5.42
C ASP A 153 -16.69 0.01 5.11
N LEU A 154 -16.30 0.17 3.83
CA LEU A 154 -15.42 1.28 3.41
C LEU A 154 -15.97 2.64 3.79
N LEU A 155 -17.27 2.89 3.64
CA LEU A 155 -17.84 4.19 3.99
C LEU A 155 -17.78 4.45 5.51
N ARG A 156 -17.86 3.39 6.33
CA ARG A 156 -17.70 3.50 7.79
C ARG A 156 -16.26 3.86 8.16
N ASP A 157 -15.28 3.33 7.43
CA ASP A 157 -13.85 3.61 7.61
C ASP A 157 -13.41 4.95 6.99
N HIS A 158 -13.88 5.29 5.79
CA HIS A 158 -13.35 6.37 4.95
C HIS A 158 -14.02 7.74 5.18
N ILE A 159 -15.31 7.80 5.53
CA ILE A 159 -16.02 9.08 5.79
C ILE A 159 -15.53 9.74 7.10
N ARG A 160 -14.90 8.97 8.01
CA ARG A 160 -14.49 9.45 9.34
C ARG A 160 -12.98 9.62 9.52
N ASN A 161 -12.15 9.13 8.60
CA ASN A 161 -10.70 9.04 8.79
C ASN A 161 -9.86 9.92 7.84
N ARG A 162 -10.33 11.13 7.50
CA ARG A 162 -9.48 12.14 6.83
C ARG A 162 -8.46 12.74 7.79
N ALA A 163 -7.40 12.00 8.09
CA ALA A 163 -6.11 12.60 8.42
C ALA A 163 -5.01 11.56 8.22
N ARG A 164 -4.41 11.56 7.02
CA ARG A 164 -2.99 11.23 6.90
C ARG A 164 -2.25 12.45 7.44
N VAL A 165 -1.62 12.30 8.61
CA VAL A 165 -0.70 13.32 9.12
C VAL A 165 0.40 13.45 8.08
N ALA A 166 0.54 14.65 7.52
CA ALA A 166 1.74 15.06 6.81
C ALA A 166 2.90 15.04 7.83
N GLY A 167 3.52 13.87 7.99
CA GLY A 167 4.66 13.64 8.86
C GLY A 167 5.94 13.63 8.04
N THR A 168 6.57 14.79 7.96
CA THR A 168 7.89 15.06 7.40
C THR A 168 8.91 13.97 7.77
N PHE A 169 9.44 13.26 6.78
CA PHE A 169 10.67 12.48 6.94
C PHE A 169 11.85 13.46 7.05
N ALA A 170 12.13 13.94 8.26
CA ALA A 170 13.45 14.45 8.61
C ALA A 170 14.25 13.27 9.19
N CYS A 171 14.96 12.55 8.33
CA CYS A 171 15.99 11.62 8.79
C CYS A 171 17.28 12.43 8.94
N GLU A 172 17.66 12.70 10.19
CA GLU A 172 18.94 13.26 10.57
C GLU A 172 20.08 12.44 9.98
N THR A 173 20.83 13.02 9.06
CA THR A 173 22.17 12.55 8.71
C THR A 173 23.15 13.03 9.76
N SER A 174 23.44 12.19 10.75
CA SER A 174 24.62 12.34 11.59
C SER A 174 25.46 11.07 11.50
N ALA A 175 26.49 11.10 10.64
CA ALA A 175 27.80 10.48 10.84
C ALA A 175 28.61 10.44 9.53
N ARG A 176 29.33 11.52 9.22
CA ARG A 176 30.69 11.41 8.65
C ARG A 176 31.57 12.50 9.24
N LYS A 177 32.30 12.11 10.28
CA LYS A 177 33.55 12.77 10.70
C LYS A 177 34.55 12.66 9.53
N GLY A 178 35.17 13.79 9.19
CA GLY A 178 36.50 13.86 8.60
C GLY A 178 36.58 13.70 7.08
N ASN A 179 36.61 14.81 6.35
CA ASN A 179 37.83 15.20 5.64
C ASN A 179 37.74 16.69 5.24
N ARG A 180 38.61 17.53 5.81
CA ARG A 180 38.84 18.89 5.29
C ARG A 180 39.67 18.75 4.02
N VAL A 181 39.10 19.09 2.88
CA VAL A 181 39.88 19.38 1.67
C VAL A 181 40.02 20.90 1.62
N THR A 182 41.22 21.38 1.93
CA THR A 182 41.64 22.76 1.71
C THR A 182 41.85 22.98 0.21
N ILE A 183 41.15 23.95 -0.38
CA ILE A 183 41.39 24.41 -1.75
C ILE A 183 42.35 25.61 -1.64
N PRO A 184 43.49 25.63 -2.35
CA PRO A 184 44.36 26.79 -2.36
C PRO A 184 43.73 27.92 -3.19
N GLU A 185 43.79 29.12 -2.63
CA GLU A 185 43.37 30.39 -3.21
C GLU A 185 44.29 30.73 -4.40
N ALA A 186 43.71 30.85 -5.60
CA ALA A 186 44.43 31.36 -6.76
C ALA A 186 44.51 32.89 -6.68
N ALA A 187 45.74 33.39 -6.60
CA ALA A 187 46.08 34.80 -6.56
C ALA A 187 45.57 35.58 -7.79
N ALA A 188 45.28 36.86 -7.54
CA ALA A 188 44.87 37.88 -8.49
C ALA A 188 45.87 38.12 -9.63
#